data_AF-A0A954YSV6-F1
#
_entry.id   AF-A0A954YSV6-F1
#
_cell.length_a   1.000
_cell.length_b   1.000
_cell.length_c   1.000
_cell.angle_alpha   90.00
_cell.angle_beta   90.00
_cell.angle_gamma   90.00
#
_symmetry.space_group_name_H-M   'P 1'
#
loop_
_entity.id
_entity.type
_entity.pdbx_description
1 polymer ?
#
loop_
_entity_poly.entity_id
_entity_poly.type
_entity_poly.pdbx_seq_one_letter_code
_entity_poly.pdbx_strand_id
1 'polypeptide(L)'
;MGASLDTNLVRTFCLSCGYGLDNLESSVCPECGGEFDASNPETFATSAGTAHWLRWQQRALLHAGLLVPLEFFFALLSYETVGEDCKYALFFLAIVGNLLACALLVMRLPRISVACQVVVGLMIIPYQLALGIQYITR
;
A
#
# COMPACT_ATOMS: atom_id res chain seq x y z
N MET A 1 -42.76 19.07 -21.67
CA MET A 1 -43.15 17.78 -21.03
C MET A 1 -41.98 16.83 -21.25
N GLY A 2 -41.21 16.36 -20.28
CA GLY A 2 -41.16 16.60 -18.84
C GLY A 2 -39.71 16.56 -18.38
N ALA A 3 -39.36 17.49 -17.49
CA ALA A 3 -38.16 17.41 -16.69
C ALA A 3 -38.53 16.60 -15.44
N SER A 4 -37.92 15.43 -15.28
CA SER A 4 -37.91 14.69 -14.01
C SER A 4 -36.63 13.86 -13.92
N LEU A 5 -35.49 14.53 -13.80
CA LEU A 5 -34.28 13.95 -13.24
C LEU A 5 -34.22 14.34 -11.77
N ASP A 6 -35.15 13.80 -10.99
CA ASP A 6 -35.05 13.78 -9.54
C ASP A 6 -34.26 12.53 -9.15
N THR A 7 -33.02 12.44 -9.65
CA THR A 7 -32.10 11.38 -9.26
C THR A 7 -31.41 11.83 -7.99
N ASN A 8 -32.02 11.50 -6.85
CA ASN A 8 -31.24 11.10 -5.68
C ASN A 8 -30.32 9.95 -6.14
N LEU A 9 -29.17 10.29 -6.73
CA LEU A 9 -28.10 9.35 -7.05
C LEU A 9 -27.60 8.83 -5.72
N VAL A 10 -28.22 7.76 -5.24
CA VAL A 10 -27.73 7.00 -4.10
C VAL A 10 -26.35 6.50 -4.51
N ARG A 11 -25.31 7.19 -4.02
CA ARG A 11 -23.94 6.77 -4.28
C ARG A 11 -23.73 5.44 -3.61
N THR A 12 -23.34 4.45 -4.40
CA THR A 12 -23.06 3.10 -3.94
C THR A 12 -21.56 2.93 -3.77
N PHE A 13 -21.16 2.27 -2.69
CA PHE A 13 -19.75 2.05 -2.38
C PHE A 13 -19.50 0.57 -2.10
N CYS A 14 -18.33 0.08 -2.48
CA CYS A 14 -17.93 -1.29 -2.19
C CYS A 14 -17.83 -1.51 -0.67
N LEU A 15 -18.42 -2.58 -0.14
CA LEU A 15 -18.30 -2.94 1.28
C LEU A 15 -16.85 -3.21 1.70
N SER A 16 -16.07 -3.81 0.80
CA SER A 16 -14.70 -4.25 1.08
C SER A 16 -13.67 -3.13 1.00
N CYS A 17 -13.82 -2.16 0.11
CA CYS A 17 -12.84 -1.08 -0.04
C CYS A 17 -13.40 0.34 -0.06
N GLY A 18 -14.72 0.53 -0.01
CA GLY A 18 -15.34 1.86 -0.04
C GLY A 18 -15.20 2.59 -1.38
N TYR A 19 -14.76 1.91 -2.44
CA TYR A 19 -14.71 2.47 -3.80
C TYR A 19 -16.11 2.78 -4.30
N GLY A 20 -16.31 3.92 -4.97
CA GLY A 20 -17.61 4.28 -5.56
C GLY A 20 -17.94 3.34 -6.71
N LEU A 21 -19.05 2.63 -6.61
CA LEU A 21 -19.51 1.65 -7.59
C LEU A 21 -20.46 2.25 -8.64
N ASP A 22 -20.60 3.58 -8.62
CA ASP A 22 -21.51 4.30 -9.50
C ASP A 22 -21.11 4.12 -10.99
N ASN A 23 -22.05 3.71 -11.82
CA ASN A 23 -21.91 3.53 -13.28
C ASN A 23 -20.85 2.52 -13.74
N LEU A 24 -20.54 1.48 -12.96
CA LEU A 24 -19.71 0.38 -13.45
C LEU A 24 -20.53 -0.61 -14.27
N GLU A 25 -20.02 -0.99 -15.46
CA GLU A 25 -20.59 -2.06 -16.29
C GLU A 25 -20.34 -3.46 -15.70
N SER A 26 -19.30 -3.60 -14.87
CA SER A 26 -18.92 -4.86 -14.24
C SER A 26 -19.41 -4.95 -12.80
N SER A 27 -19.92 -6.11 -12.40
CA SER A 27 -20.28 -6.48 -11.01
C SER A 27 -19.07 -6.80 -10.12
N VAL A 28 -17.89 -6.28 -10.46
CA VAL A 28 -16.64 -6.51 -9.72
C VAL A 28 -15.99 -5.17 -9.42
N CYS A 29 -15.62 -4.96 -8.16
CA CYS A 29 -14.91 -3.76 -7.74
C CYS A 29 -13.48 -3.76 -8.31
N PRO A 30 -13.05 -2.72 -9.05
CA PRO A 30 -11.73 -2.67 -9.68
C PRO A 30 -10.58 -2.58 -8.67
N GLU A 31 -10.86 -2.03 -7.48
CA GLU A 31 -9.83 -1.85 -6.45
C GLU A 31 -9.54 -3.13 -5.67
N CYS A 32 -10.58 -3.79 -5.17
CA CYS A 32 -10.43 -4.96 -4.31
C CYS A 32 -10.69 -6.29 -5.02
N GLY A 33 -11.29 -6.28 -6.20
CA GLY A 33 -11.77 -7.48 -6.89
C GLY A 33 -13.00 -8.11 -6.24
N GLY A 34 -13.64 -7.43 -5.29
CA GLY A 34 -14.84 -7.93 -4.63
C GLY A 34 -16.05 -7.86 -5.56
N GLU A 35 -16.79 -8.95 -5.65
CA GLU A 35 -18.06 -9.01 -6.36
C GLU A 35 -19.11 -8.16 -5.64
N PHE A 36 -19.95 -7.48 -6.40
CA PHE A 36 -21.10 -6.75 -5.90
C PHE A 36 -22.27 -6.91 -6.87
N ASP A 37 -23.49 -6.91 -6.33
CA ASP A 37 -24.70 -7.04 -7.12
C ASP A 37 -25.53 -5.77 -6.95
N ALA A 38 -25.68 -5.00 -8.03
CA ALA A 38 -26.46 -3.76 -8.03
C ALA A 38 -27.95 -3.99 -7.67
N SER A 39 -28.45 -5.22 -7.86
CA SER A 39 -29.82 -5.59 -7.48
C SER A 39 -29.96 -5.97 -6.01
N ASN A 40 -28.85 -6.25 -5.31
CA ASN A 40 -28.86 -6.66 -3.91
C ASN A 40 -28.18 -5.60 -3.00
N PRO A 41 -28.96 -4.81 -2.23
CA PRO A 41 -28.45 -3.77 -1.35
C PRO A 41 -27.59 -4.27 -0.19
N GLU A 42 -27.59 -5.58 0.10
CA GLU A 42 -26.69 -6.17 1.09
C GLU A 42 -25.24 -6.29 0.60
N THR A 43 -25.00 -6.08 -0.71
CA THR A 43 -23.66 -6.23 -1.31
C THR A 43 -22.90 -4.90 -1.48
N PHE A 44 -23.56 -3.77 -1.21
CA PHE A 44 -22.97 -2.43 -1.33
C PHE A 44 -23.36 -1.54 -0.13
N ALA A 45 -22.54 -0.52 0.14
CA ALA A 45 -22.81 0.48 1.16
C ALA A 45 -23.40 1.74 0.53
N THR A 46 -24.38 2.36 1.20
CA THR A 46 -25.02 3.63 0.79
C THR A 46 -24.29 4.88 1.33
N SER A 47 -23.24 4.69 2.12
CA SER A 47 -22.32 5.74 2.51
C SER A 47 -20.89 5.27 2.33
N ALA A 48 -20.00 6.20 1.99
CA ALA A 48 -18.55 5.99 2.03
C ALA A 48 -18.14 5.85 3.50
N GLY A 49 -18.46 4.72 4.11
CA GLY A 49 -18.40 4.54 5.54
C GLY A 49 -16.99 4.71 6.07
N THR A 50 -16.90 5.26 7.28
CA THR A 50 -15.74 5.31 8.19
C THR A 50 -14.84 4.07 8.16
N ALA A 51 -15.36 2.89 7.82
CA ALA A 51 -14.61 1.67 7.59
C ALA A 51 -13.52 1.75 6.49
N HIS A 52 -13.69 2.56 5.44
CA HIS A 52 -12.61 2.81 4.46
C HIS A 52 -11.48 3.62 5.10
N TRP A 53 -11.82 4.70 5.81
CA TRP A 53 -10.86 5.55 6.50
C TRP A 53 -10.10 4.79 7.58
N LEU A 54 -10.80 3.96 8.37
CA LEU A 54 -10.21 3.14 9.43
C LEU A 54 -9.23 2.08 8.87
N ARG A 55 -9.57 1.45 7.74
CA ARG A 55 -8.66 0.51 7.05
C ARG A 55 -7.45 1.21 6.44
N TRP A 56 -7.61 2.42 5.93
CA TRP A 56 -6.49 3.22 5.45
C TRP A 56 -5.56 3.61 6.61
N GLN A 57 -6.11 4.05 7.75
CA GLN A 57 -5.35 4.29 8.97
C GLN A 57 -4.63 3.04 9.46
N GLN A 58 -5.28 1.86 9.48
CA GLN A 58 -4.64 0.61 9.86
C GLN A 58 -3.47 0.23 8.94
N ARG A 59 -3.61 0.40 7.62
CA ARG A 59 -2.52 0.13 6.66
C ARG A 59 -1.37 1.11 6.82
N ALA A 60 -1.68 2.39 7.00
CA ALA A 60 -0.68 3.42 7.28
C ALA A 60 0.06 3.12 8.61
N LEU A 61 -0.68 2.71 9.65
CA LEU A 61 -0.11 2.32 10.94
C LEU A 61 0.73 1.05 10.86
N LEU A 62 0.32 0.04 10.09
CA LEU A 62 1.15 -1.14 9.82
C LEU A 62 2.44 -0.77 9.08
N HIS A 63 2.36 0.10 8.07
CA HIS A 63 3.54 0.58 7.38
C HIS A 63 4.48 1.36 8.30
N ALA A 64 3.95 2.37 9.00
CA ALA A 64 4.73 3.23 9.87
C ALA A 64 5.25 2.49 11.12
N GLY A 65 4.48 1.55 11.65
CA GLY A 65 4.78 0.87 12.92
C GLY A 65 5.58 -0.42 12.78
N LEU A 66 5.56 -1.08 11.62
CA LEU A 66 6.26 -2.36 11.42
C LEU A 66 7.33 -2.29 10.34
N LEU A 67 6.98 -1.84 9.13
CA LEU A 67 7.89 -1.87 7.98
C LEU A 67 9.04 -0.87 8.12
N VAL A 68 8.73 0.39 8.46
CA VAL A 68 9.75 1.43 8.62
C VAL A 68 10.76 1.09 9.73
N PRO A 69 10.35 0.69 10.95
CA PRO A 69 11.29 0.32 12.00
C PRO A 69 12.12 -0.92 11.65
N LEU A 70 11.52 -1.89 10.96
CA LEU A 70 12.22 -3.10 10.54
C LEU A 70 13.31 -2.79 9.50
N GLU A 71 13.00 -1.97 8.50
CA GLU A 71 13.99 -1.51 7.52
C GLU A 71 15.11 -0.69 8.19
N PHE A 72 14.75 0.20 9.12
CA PHE A 72 15.74 0.97 9.89
C PHE A 72 16.63 0.07 10.74
N PHE A 73 16.07 -0.96 11.36
CA PHE A 73 16.81 -1.96 12.13
C PHE A 73 17.79 -2.76 11.25
N PHE A 74 17.37 -3.20 10.05
CA PHE A 74 18.27 -3.86 9.11
C PHE A 74 19.36 -2.92 8.57
N ALA A 75 19.04 -1.64 8.36
CA ALA A 75 20.04 -0.64 7.99
C ALA A 75 21.07 -0.45 9.12
N LEU A 76 20.63 -0.42 10.38
CA LEU A 76 21.49 -0.40 11.57
C LEU A 76 22.37 -1.65 11.69
N LEU A 77 21.84 -2.85 11.45
CA LEU A 77 22.65 -4.08 11.42
C LEU A 77 23.70 -4.05 10.30
N SER A 78 23.38 -3.42 9.16
CA SER A 78 24.34 -3.26 8.07
C SER A 78 25.49 -2.31 8.42
N TYR A 79 25.29 -1.39 9.35
CA TYR A 79 26.32 -0.46 9.83
C TYR A 79 27.53 -1.20 10.39
N GLU A 80 27.28 -2.23 11.20
CA GLU A 80 28.32 -3.04 11.84
C GLU A 80 29.10 -3.90 10.85
N THR A 81 28.55 -4.15 9.65
CA THR A 81 29.09 -5.18 8.73
C THR A 81 29.72 -4.64 7.46
N VAL A 82 29.31 -3.46 6.96
CA VAL A 82 29.59 -3.04 5.58
C VAL A 82 30.52 -1.82 5.46
N GLY A 83 30.76 -1.06 6.53
CA GLY A 83 31.57 0.16 6.50
C GLY A 83 30.81 1.40 6.01
N GLU A 84 31.44 2.59 6.14
CA GLU A 84 30.74 3.89 6.02
C GLU A 84 30.19 4.21 4.62
N ASP A 85 30.90 3.86 3.55
CA ASP A 85 30.55 4.35 2.19
C ASP A 85 29.29 3.70 1.62
N CYS A 86 29.08 2.41 1.85
CA CYS A 86 27.88 1.69 1.39
C CYS A 86 26.64 2.00 2.23
N LYS A 87 26.82 2.53 3.45
CA LYS A 87 25.72 2.87 4.37
C LYS A 87 24.79 3.92 3.76
N TYR A 88 25.37 4.99 3.21
CA TYR A 88 24.59 6.10 2.70
C TYR A 88 23.74 5.71 1.48
N ALA A 89 24.28 4.86 0.61
CA ALA A 89 23.54 4.35 -0.55
C ALA A 89 22.35 3.48 -0.15
N LEU A 90 22.53 2.55 0.80
CA LEU A 90 21.46 1.69 1.30
C LEU A 90 20.39 2.48 2.05
N PHE A 91 20.81 3.43 2.89
CA PHE A 91 19.89 4.28 3.64
C PHE A 91 19.08 5.18 2.70
N PHE A 92 19.73 5.74 1.66
CA PHE A 92 19.05 6.52 0.64
C PHE A 92 18.02 5.67 -0.14
N LEU A 93 18.39 4.45 -0.54
CA LEU A 93 17.48 3.53 -1.23
C LEU A 93 16.25 3.19 -0.37
N ALA A 94 16.45 2.94 0.93
CA ALA A 94 15.37 2.68 1.87
C ALA A 94 14.44 3.90 2.04
N ILE A 95 15.00 5.11 2.18
CA ILE A 95 14.19 6.35 2.24
C ILE A 95 13.37 6.51 0.98
N VAL A 96 13.99 6.39 -0.20
CA VAL A 96 13.30 6.55 -1.49
C VAL A 96 12.21 5.49 -1.65
N GLY A 97 12.48 4.24 -1.28
CA GLY A 97 11.49 3.16 -1.29
C GLY A 97 10.28 3.45 -0.40
N ASN A 98 10.51 3.94 0.83
CA ASN A 98 9.44 4.32 1.74
C ASN A 98 8.63 5.53 1.26
N LEU A 99 9.30 6.55 0.72
CA LEU A 99 8.60 7.71 0.15
C LEU A 99 7.74 7.32 -1.04
N LEU A 100 8.24 6.43 -1.91
CA LEU A 100 7.48 5.90 -3.03
C LEU A 100 6.29 5.06 -2.58
N ALA A 101 6.47 4.19 -1.57
CA ALA A 101 5.39 3.41 -0.97
C ALA A 101 4.31 4.33 -0.36
N CYS A 102 4.71 5.35 0.41
CA CYS A 102 3.80 6.38 0.93
C CYS A 102 3.05 7.10 -0.19
N ALA A 103 3.73 7.51 -1.25
CA ALA A 103 3.09 8.15 -2.40
C ALA A 103 2.07 7.22 -3.08
N LEU A 104 2.40 5.94 -3.25
CA LEU A 104 1.49 4.93 -3.82
C LEU A 104 0.27 4.69 -2.92
N LEU A 105 0.43 4.72 -1.59
CA LEU A 105 -0.69 4.64 -0.64
C LEU A 105 -1.59 5.87 -0.72
N VAL A 106 -1.03 7.07 -0.90
CA VAL A 106 -1.79 8.31 -1.11
C VAL A 106 -2.54 8.27 -2.44
N MET A 107 -1.92 7.74 -3.50
CA MET A 107 -2.54 7.52 -4.81
C MET A 107 -3.57 6.36 -4.80
N ARG A 108 -3.88 5.78 -3.64
CA ARG A 108 -4.82 4.66 -3.48
C ARG A 108 -4.41 3.38 -4.21
N LEU A 109 -3.12 3.14 -4.38
CA LEU A 109 -2.55 1.94 -5.00
C LEU A 109 -1.82 1.05 -3.96
N PRO A 110 -2.52 0.49 -2.96
CA PRO A 110 -1.90 -0.21 -1.84
C PRO A 110 -1.20 -1.51 -2.26
N ARG A 111 -1.71 -2.20 -3.29
CA ARG A 111 -1.10 -3.42 -3.83
C ARG A 111 0.29 -3.13 -4.41
N ILE A 112 0.41 -2.04 -5.16
CA ILE A 112 1.66 -1.62 -5.78
C ILE A 112 2.65 -1.14 -4.71
N SER A 113 2.16 -0.41 -3.69
CA SER A 113 2.97 0.00 -2.54
C SER A 113 3.63 -1.20 -1.85
N VAL A 114 2.83 -2.20 -1.47
CA VAL A 114 3.35 -3.41 -0.79
C VAL A 114 4.33 -4.17 -1.70
N ALA A 115 3.98 -4.36 -2.98
CA ALA A 115 4.88 -5.01 -3.93
C ALA A 115 6.22 -4.26 -4.07
N CYS A 116 6.19 -2.93 -4.11
CA CYS A 116 7.39 -2.10 -4.20
C CYS A 116 8.29 -2.29 -2.97
N GLN A 117 7.73 -2.28 -1.75
CA GLN A 117 8.50 -2.54 -0.53
C GLN A 117 9.09 -3.94 -0.47
N VAL A 118 8.33 -4.97 -0.89
CA VAL A 118 8.85 -6.34 -0.96
C VAL A 118 10.05 -6.41 -1.90
N VAL A 119 9.97 -5.76 -3.07
CA VAL A 119 11.09 -5.73 -4.03
C VAL A 119 12.30 -4.98 -3.45
N VAL A 120 12.09 -3.82 -2.82
CA VAL A 120 13.18 -3.05 -2.19
C VAL A 120 13.86 -3.88 -1.09
N GLY A 121 13.08 -4.53 -0.22
CA GLY A 121 13.61 -5.43 0.80
C GLY A 121 14.38 -6.61 0.22
N LEU A 122 13.85 -7.24 -0.84
CA LEU A 122 14.52 -8.33 -1.57
C LEU A 122 15.80 -7.89 -2.29
N MET A 123 15.99 -6.60 -2.60
CA MET A 123 17.26 -6.11 -3.13
C MET A 123 18.26 -5.82 -2.02
N ILE A 124 17.82 -5.27 -0.89
CA ILE A 124 18.69 -4.88 0.23
C ILE A 124 19.26 -6.10 0.95
N ILE A 125 18.43 -7.10 1.27
CA ILE A 125 18.83 -8.27 2.07
C ILE A 125 19.99 -9.09 1.43
N PRO A 126 19.89 -9.57 0.18
CA PRO A 126 20.96 -10.37 -0.42
C PRO A 126 22.22 -9.54 -0.68
N TYR A 127 22.09 -8.23 -0.94
CA TYR A 127 23.23 -7.35 -1.09
C TYR A 127 24.01 -7.21 0.23
N GLN A 128 23.30 -7.02 1.35
CA GLN A 128 23.91 -7.01 2.68
C GLN A 128 24.59 -8.35 3.00
N LEU A 129 23.95 -9.48 2.68
CA LEU A 129 24.52 -10.81 2.89
C LEU A 129 25.81 -11.02 2.07
N ALA A 130 25.80 -10.61 0.79
CA ALA A 130 26.95 -10.73 -0.09
C ALA A 130 28.15 -9.90 0.41
N LEU A 131 27.91 -8.67 0.86
CA LEU A 131 28.96 -7.81 1.42
C LEU A 131 29.52 -8.35 2.75
N GLY A 132 28.65 -8.85 3.62
CA GLY A 132 29.08 -9.48 4.87
C GLY A 132 29.99 -10.69 4.65
N ILE A 133 29.68 -11.55 3.67
CA ILE A 133 30.53 -12.68 3.30
C ILE A 133 31.89 -12.20 2.78
N GLN A 134 31.90 -11.20 1.88
CA GLN A 134 33.16 -10.65 1.35
C GLN A 134 34.05 -10.07 2.45
N TYR A 135 33.47 -9.41 3.45
CA TYR A 135 34.21 -8.84 4.58
C TYR A 135 34.85 -9.92 5.46
N ILE A 136 34.12 -11.00 5.77
CA ILE A 136 34.64 -12.12 6.59
C ILE A 136 35.77 -12.87 5.87
N THR A 137 35.73 -12.95 4.54
CA THR A 137 36.74 -13.68 3.75
C THR A 137 38.03 -12.92 3.47
N ARG A 138 38.10 -11.62 3.81
CA ARG A 138 39.31 -10.80 3.65
C ARG A 138 40.08 -10.71 4.95
#